data_AF-A0A453EQQ8-F1
#
_entry.id   AF-A0A453EQQ8-F1
#
_cell.length_a   1.000
_cell.length_b   1.000
_cell.length_c   1.000
_cell.angle_alpha   90.00
_cell.angle_beta   90.00
_cell.angle_gamma   90.00
#
_symmetry.space_group_name_H-M   'P 1'
#
loop_
_entity.id
_entity.type
_entity.pdbx_description
1 polymer ?
#
loop_
_entity_poly.entity_id
_entity_poly.type
_entity_poly.pdbx_seq_one_letter_code
_entity_poly.pdbx_strand_id
1 'polypeptide(L)'
;MAMAGPACRFLSCFLCFVACLLVMESALSAHSWCTPHPNPKGEVEFKQKTDKFWEYQEQSNTWVEISMPFNLMSCINGTCTKVGSIKQPESKHGRASVSSQEKDTDPVLTIRKRISLA
;
A
#
# COMPACT_ATOMS: atom_id res chain seq x y z
N MET A 1 -21.95 65.76 -22.60
CA MET A 1 -21.40 66.02 -21.25
C MET A 1 -22.29 65.33 -20.24
N ALA A 2 -21.79 64.32 -19.52
CA ALA A 2 -22.27 63.94 -18.17
C ALA A 2 -21.43 62.77 -17.61
N MET A 3 -20.47 63.15 -16.76
CA MET A 3 -20.00 62.44 -15.57
C MET A 3 -19.63 60.95 -15.69
N ALA A 4 -18.50 60.64 -16.33
CA ALA A 4 -17.67 59.53 -15.84
C ALA A 4 -16.89 60.03 -14.61
N GLY A 5 -17.61 60.28 -13.50
CA GLY A 5 -17.02 60.76 -12.27
C GLY A 5 -16.07 59.72 -11.64
N PRO A 6 -15.18 60.12 -10.71
CA PRO A 6 -14.28 59.21 -10.01
C PRO A 6 -15.03 58.00 -9.42
N ALA A 7 -16.23 58.23 -8.89
CA ALA A 7 -17.12 57.21 -8.34
C ALA A 7 -17.49 56.10 -9.33
N CYS A 8 -17.72 56.40 -10.63
CA CYS A 8 -18.01 55.36 -11.64
C CYS A 8 -16.78 54.49 -11.92
N ARG A 9 -15.57 55.08 -11.90
CA ARG A 9 -14.32 54.32 -12.06
C ARG A 9 -14.02 53.47 -10.84
N PHE A 10 -14.30 53.97 -9.64
CA PHE A 10 -14.20 53.20 -8.39
C PHE A 10 -15.19 52.04 -8.35
N LEU A 11 -16.46 52.26 -8.73
CA LEU A 11 -17.47 51.20 -8.80
C LEU A 11 -17.11 50.14 -9.82
N SER A 12 -16.64 50.53 -11.01
CA SER A 12 -16.17 49.58 -12.03
C SER A 12 -14.97 48.77 -11.54
N CYS A 13 -14.00 49.41 -10.89
CA CYS A 13 -12.82 48.71 -10.36
C CYS A 13 -13.19 47.77 -9.21
N PHE A 14 -14.10 48.19 -8.33
CA PHE A 14 -14.61 47.38 -7.22
C PHE A 14 -15.38 46.14 -7.74
N LEU A 15 -16.24 46.31 -8.75
CA LEU A 15 -16.94 45.20 -9.38
C LEU A 15 -15.98 44.22 -10.07
N CYS A 16 -14.94 44.73 -10.75
CA CYS A 16 -13.89 43.89 -11.32
C CYS A 16 -13.12 43.13 -10.23
N PHE A 17 -12.79 43.78 -9.12
CA PHE A 17 -12.08 43.16 -8.00
C PHE A 17 -12.90 42.04 -7.35
N VAL A 18 -14.19 42.28 -7.10
CA VAL A 18 -15.11 41.25 -6.58
C VAL A 18 -15.25 40.09 -7.57
N ALA A 19 -15.37 40.36 -8.87
CA ALA A 19 -15.39 39.32 -9.89
C ALA A 19 -14.11 38.48 -9.90
N CYS A 20 -12.93 39.10 -9.77
CA CYS A 20 -11.66 38.39 -9.65
C CYS A 20 -11.59 37.53 -8.39
N LEU A 21 -12.05 38.01 -7.23
CA LEU A 21 -12.07 37.24 -5.99
C LEU A 21 -12.96 35.99 -6.10
N LEU A 22 -14.15 36.12 -6.71
CA LEU A 22 -15.07 35.00 -6.93
C LEU A 22 -14.48 33.94 -7.89
N VAL A 23 -13.72 34.37 -8.90
CA VAL A 23 -13.02 33.44 -9.81
C VAL A 23 -11.90 32.70 -9.07
N MET A 24 -11.13 33.39 -8.23
CA MET A 24 -10.03 32.78 -7.48
C MET A 24 -10.53 31.78 -6.42
N GLU A 25 -11.70 32.02 -5.81
CA GLU A 25 -12.30 31.12 -4.82
C GLU A 25 -12.71 29.76 -5.41
N SER A 26 -13.10 29.74 -6.69
CA SER A 26 -13.39 28.50 -7.41
C SER A 26 -12.15 27.63 -7.71
N ALA A 27 -10.95 28.22 -7.64
CA ALA A 27 -9.68 27.54 -7.89
C ALA A 27 -9.06 26.88 -6.64
N LEU A 28 -9.60 27.15 -5.44
CA LEU A 28 -9.11 26.62 -4.16
C LEU A 28 -9.79 25.32 -3.73
N SER A 29 -10.64 24.74 -4.58
CA SER A 29 -11.19 23.41 -4.33
C SER A 29 -10.14 22.33 -4.66
N ALA A 30 -9.11 22.24 -3.81
CA ALA A 30 -8.20 21.11 -3.76
C ALA A 30 -8.95 19.90 -3.19
N HIS A 31 -9.93 19.40 -3.93
CA HIS A 31 -10.52 18.11 -3.66
C HIS A 31 -9.38 17.10 -3.86
N SER A 32 -8.92 16.45 -2.80
CA SER A 32 -8.02 15.32 -2.96
C SER A 32 -8.75 14.28 -3.79
N TRP A 33 -8.27 13.99 -5.00
CA TRP A 33 -8.84 12.96 -5.88
C TRP A 33 -8.55 11.53 -5.38
N CYS A 34 -8.50 11.34 -4.07
CA CYS A 34 -8.56 10.02 -3.49
C CYS A 34 -10.02 9.57 -3.59
N THR A 35 -10.32 8.82 -4.64
CA THR A 35 -11.55 8.03 -4.69
C THR A 35 -11.61 7.21 -3.39
N PRO A 36 -12.69 7.29 -2.60
CA PRO A 36 -12.86 6.41 -1.46
C PRO A 36 -12.66 4.99 -1.96
N HIS A 37 -11.59 4.33 -1.50
CA HIS A 37 -11.37 2.94 -1.87
C HIS A 37 -12.65 2.19 -1.50
N PRO A 38 -13.26 1.43 -2.42
CA PRO A 38 -14.44 0.66 -2.11
C PRO A 38 -14.10 -0.18 -0.89
N ASN A 39 -14.75 0.12 0.23
CA ASN A 39 -14.60 -0.63 1.46
C ASN A 39 -14.92 -2.08 1.10
N PRO A 40 -13.98 -3.04 1.22
CA PRO A 40 -14.25 -4.41 0.83
C PRO A 40 -15.32 -4.95 1.80
N LYS A 41 -16.59 -4.82 1.43
CA LYS A 41 -17.76 -5.34 2.16
C LYS A 41 -17.89 -6.87 2.04
N GLY A 42 -16.84 -7.54 1.61
CA GLY A 42 -16.70 -8.99 1.64
C GLY A 42 -15.28 -9.31 2.07
N GLU A 43 -15.14 -10.35 2.88
CA GLU A 43 -13.84 -10.94 3.23
C GLU A 43 -13.13 -11.36 1.94
N VAL A 44 -12.33 -10.47 1.37
CA VAL A 44 -11.47 -10.81 0.25
C VAL A 44 -10.33 -11.61 0.86
N GLU A 45 -10.48 -12.94 0.87
CA GLU A 45 -9.40 -13.83 1.26
C GLU A 45 -8.18 -13.59 0.37
N PHE A 46 -7.02 -13.55 0.99
CA PHE A 46 -5.76 -13.41 0.27
C PHE A 46 -5.55 -14.64 -0.62
N LYS A 47 -5.42 -14.41 -1.93
CA LYS A 47 -5.05 -15.44 -2.90
C LYS A 47 -3.61 -15.20 -3.35
N GLN A 48 -2.72 -16.12 -2.97
CA GLN A 48 -1.35 -16.12 -3.44
C GLN A 48 -1.32 -16.33 -4.96
N LYS A 49 -0.73 -15.38 -5.69
CA LYS A 49 -0.67 -15.40 -7.16
C LYS A 49 0.52 -16.17 -7.73
N THR A 50 1.56 -16.39 -6.94
CA THR A 50 2.80 -17.04 -7.37
C THR A 50 3.30 -17.99 -6.30
N ASP A 51 3.84 -19.11 -6.74
CA ASP A 51 4.53 -20.13 -5.96
C ASP A 51 6.06 -19.94 -5.96
N LYS A 52 6.55 -18.88 -6.59
CA LYS A 52 7.96 -18.53 -6.59
C LYS A 52 8.32 -17.83 -5.29
N PHE A 53 9.50 -18.13 -4.78
CA PHE A 53 10.07 -17.52 -3.59
C PHE A 53 11.49 -17.07 -3.91
N TRP A 54 11.98 -16.08 -3.17
CA TRP A 54 13.32 -15.52 -3.38
C TRP A 54 14.05 -15.39 -2.06
N GLU A 55 15.35 -15.66 -2.10
CA GLU A 55 16.27 -15.41 -1.00
C GLU A 55 17.26 -14.32 -1.41
N TYR A 56 17.53 -13.41 -0.48
CA TYR A 56 18.54 -12.39 -0.68
C TYR A 56 19.92 -12.96 -0.33
N GLN A 57 20.81 -13.02 -1.31
CA GLN A 57 22.20 -13.39 -1.10
C GLN A 57 23.03 -12.15 -0.78
N GLU A 58 23.43 -12.01 0.48
CA GLU A 58 24.21 -10.88 0.98
C GLU A 58 25.59 -10.77 0.31
N GLN A 59 26.24 -11.90 0.02
CA GLN A 59 27.58 -11.93 -0.61
C GLN A 59 27.58 -11.33 -2.03
N SER A 60 26.52 -11.56 -2.80
CA SER A 60 26.39 -11.11 -4.18
C SER A 60 25.53 -9.85 -4.31
N ASN A 61 24.84 -9.42 -3.23
CA ASN A 61 23.83 -8.37 -3.22
C ASN A 61 22.70 -8.61 -4.24
N THR A 62 22.28 -9.86 -4.42
CA THR A 62 21.25 -10.23 -5.41
C THR A 62 20.10 -11.03 -4.81
N TRP A 63 18.92 -10.91 -5.40
CA TRP A 63 17.77 -11.77 -5.12
C TRP A 63 17.81 -12.97 -6.05
N VAL A 64 17.77 -14.17 -5.48
CA VAL A 64 17.82 -15.44 -6.22
C VAL A 64 16.54 -16.22 -5.96
N GLU A 65 15.93 -16.74 -7.02
CA GLU A 65 14.75 -17.60 -6.91
C GLU A 65 15.14 -18.92 -6.24
N ILE A 66 14.42 -19.30 -5.17
CA ILE A 66 14.67 -20.54 -4.42
C ILE A 66 13.79 -21.67 -4.92
N SER A 67 14.33 -22.89 -4.85
CA SER A 67 13.60 -24.11 -5.20
C SER A 67 12.88 -24.70 -3.97
N MET A 68 11.77 -25.37 -4.23
CA MET A 68 10.91 -25.96 -3.21
C MET A 68 11.18 -27.47 -3.06
N PRO A 69 11.12 -28.04 -1.83
CA PRO A 69 10.90 -27.36 -0.55
C PRO A 69 12.14 -26.61 -0.05
N PHE A 70 11.92 -25.56 0.73
CA PHE A 70 13.01 -24.72 1.23
C PHE A 70 13.01 -24.64 2.76
N ASN A 71 14.14 -24.90 3.41
CA ASN A 71 14.28 -24.77 4.86
C ASN A 71 14.67 -23.34 5.22
N LEU A 72 13.90 -22.72 6.12
CA LEU A 72 14.26 -21.43 6.70
C LEU A 72 15.29 -21.68 7.80
N MET A 73 16.47 -21.09 7.63
CA MET A 73 17.56 -21.19 8.61
C MET A 73 17.76 -19.84 9.31
N SER A 74 18.04 -19.88 10.61
CA SER A 74 18.51 -18.73 11.36
C SER A 74 19.90 -19.04 11.89
N CYS A 75 20.87 -18.19 11.55
CA CYS A 75 22.24 -18.31 11.99
C CYS A 75 22.53 -17.27 13.07
N ILE A 76 22.87 -17.72 14.27
CA ILE A 76 23.31 -16.86 15.38
C ILE A 76 24.70 -17.34 15.78
N ASN A 77 25.68 -16.43 15.76
CA ASN A 77 27.08 -16.73 16.10
C ASN A 77 27.65 -17.93 15.32
N GLY A 78 27.33 -18.03 14.02
CA GLY A 78 27.80 -19.12 13.15
C GLY A 78 27.09 -20.46 13.35
N THR A 79 26.21 -20.59 14.35
CA THR A 79 25.37 -21.79 14.52
C THR A 79 24.05 -21.56 13.80
N CYS A 80 23.79 -22.34 12.75
CA CYS A 80 22.57 -22.25 11.96
C CYS A 80 21.57 -23.33 12.35
N THR A 81 20.36 -22.92 12.73
CA THR A 81 19.27 -23.83 13.09
C THR A 81 18.10 -23.66 12.15
N LYS A 82 17.43 -24.77 11.80
CA LYS A 82 16.18 -24.73 11.05
C LYS A 82 15.07 -24.16 11.94
N VAL A 83 14.49 -23.04 11.52
CA VAL A 83 13.36 -22.39 12.22
C VAL A 83 12.02 -22.65 11.54
N GLY A 84 12.04 -23.19 10.32
CA GLY A 84 10.83 -23.55 9.59
C GLY A 84 11.13 -24.13 8.22
N SER A 85 10.10 -24.44 7.44
CA SER A 85 10.24 -24.85 6.05
C SER A 85 9.04 -24.43 5.23
N ILE A 86 9.29 -23.96 4.02
CA ILE A 86 8.28 -23.71 3.01
C ILE A 86 8.05 -25.04 2.28
N LYS A 87 6.82 -25.56 2.34
CA LYS A 87 6.43 -26.82 1.69
C LYS A 87 6.14 -26.59 0.21
N GLN A 88 6.42 -27.59 -0.61
CA GLN A 88 6.06 -27.55 -2.03
C GLN A 88 4.54 -27.38 -2.15
N PRO A 89 4.04 -26.46 -2.98
CA PRO A 89 2.61 -26.31 -3.20
C PRO A 89 2.05 -27.61 -3.81
N GLU A 90 0.98 -28.11 -3.21
CA GLU A 90 0.23 -29.24 -3.73
C GLU A 90 -0.22 -28.93 -5.16
N SER A 91 0.27 -29.69 -6.15
CA SER A 91 -0.22 -29.58 -7.52
C SER A 91 -1.74 -29.79 -7.52
N LYS A 92 -2.49 -28.99 -8.28
CA LYS A 92 -3.96 -29.12 -8.42
C LYS A 92 -4.35 -30.36 -9.22
N HIS A 93 -3.85 -31.54 -8.86
CA HIS A 93 -4.37 -32.84 -9.25
C HIS A 93 -4.50 -33.70 -8.00
N GLY A 94 -5.68 -33.64 -7.40
CA GLY A 94 -6.14 -34.64 -6.44
C GLY A 94 -5.90 -34.30 -4.97
N ARG A 95 -6.98 -33.84 -4.32
CA ARG A 95 -7.25 -33.99 -2.88
C ARG A 95 -6.32 -33.21 -1.95
N ALA A 96 -6.74 -31.99 -1.62
CA ALA A 96 -6.28 -31.27 -0.44
C ALA A 96 -6.49 -32.13 0.81
N SER A 97 -5.43 -32.74 1.33
CA SER A 97 -5.35 -33.13 2.73
C SER A 97 -4.70 -31.98 3.49
N VAL A 98 -5.53 -31.05 3.95
CA VAL A 98 -5.17 -30.17 5.06
C VAL A 98 -5.05 -31.07 6.28
N SER A 99 -3.84 -31.54 6.60
CA SER A 99 -3.58 -32.12 7.91
C SER A 99 -3.46 -30.96 8.90
N SER A 100 -4.60 -30.55 9.45
CA SER A 100 -4.66 -29.72 10.65
C SER A 100 -4.05 -30.49 11.81
N GLN A 101 -2.75 -30.27 12.08
CA GLN A 101 -2.22 -30.59 13.40
C GLN A 101 -0.94 -29.80 13.67
N GLU A 102 -1.10 -28.55 14.08
CA GLU A 102 -0.20 -27.93 15.05
C GLU A 102 -1.06 -27.05 15.96
N LYS A 103 -1.16 -27.45 17.23
CA LYS A 103 -1.76 -26.66 18.29
C LYS A 103 -0.76 -25.55 18.60
N ASP A 104 -0.67 -24.56 17.73
CA ASP A 104 0.17 -23.38 17.96
C ASP A 104 -0.69 -22.31 18.60
N THR A 105 -0.21 -21.77 19.70
CA THR A 105 -0.89 -20.70 20.42
C THR A 105 -0.61 -19.46 19.61
N ASP A 106 -1.54 -19.06 18.73
CA ASP A 106 -1.36 -17.96 17.79
C ASP A 106 -0.59 -16.81 18.46
N PRO A 107 0.70 -16.59 18.13
CA PRO A 107 1.38 -15.44 18.67
C PRO A 107 0.64 -14.23 18.10
N VAL A 108 0.10 -13.39 18.99
CA VAL A 108 -0.46 -12.09 18.60
C VAL A 108 0.69 -11.28 18.01
N LEU A 109 0.85 -11.38 16.69
CA LEU A 109 1.85 -10.62 15.96
C LEU A 109 1.40 -9.16 16.02
N THR A 110 2.10 -8.35 16.80
CA THR A 110 1.86 -6.91 16.85
C THR A 110 1.89 -6.35 15.44
N ILE A 111 0.83 -5.64 15.06
CA ILE A 111 0.71 -4.98 13.76
C ILE A 111 1.96 -4.11 13.56
N ARG A 112 2.84 -4.55 12.65
CA ARG A 112 4.04 -3.78 12.31
C ARG A 112 3.57 -2.48 11.66
N LYS A 113 3.82 -1.35 12.33
CA LYS A 113 3.52 -0.02 11.78
C LYS A 113 4.24 0.11 10.44
N ARG A 114 3.47 0.38 9.37
CA ARG A 114 4.05 0.67 8.05
C ARG A 114 4.84 1.96 8.17
N ILE A 115 6.10 1.92 7.78
CA ILE A 115 6.95 3.09 7.65
C ILE A 115 6.73 3.59 6.22
N SER A 116 6.14 4.77 6.07
CA SER A 116 6.09 5.44 4.78
C SER A 116 7.46 6.05 4.52
N LEU A 117 8.11 5.67 3.43
CA LEU A 117 9.26 6.41 2.92
C LEU A 117 8.70 7.68 2.28
N ALA A 118 8.96 8.82 2.92
CA ALA A 118 8.66 10.16 2.41
C ALA A 118 9.90 10.71 1.69
#